data_AF-A0A5S6QKP5-F1
#
_entry.id   AF-A0A5S6QKP5-F1
#
_cell.length_a   1.000
_cell.length_b   1.000
_cell.length_c   1.000
_cell.angle_alpha   90.00
_cell.angle_beta   90.00
_cell.angle_gamma   90.00
#
_symmetry.space_group_name_H-M   'P 1'
#
loop_
_entity.id
_entity.type
_entity.pdbx_description
1 polymer ?
#
loop_
_entity_poly.entity_id
_entity_poly.type
_entity_poly.pdbx_seq_one_letter_code
_entity_poly.pdbx_strand_id
1 'polypeptide(L)'
;MRRFEDSQLWASCRRLSKSQVSVELFGELGQSARSESVQTEIMDHRRASEQFGIDTDSITLTRFVLSKQRKIPGARGDFTNLINSILTAVKAISSAVRKAGMANLYGMDGTTNVQGESVKKIDVLSNELMVNMISSSFTACLMVSEEDTDVIEVTGPKQGKYVVVFDPLDGSSNIDCCGSIGTIFGIYAKVSSGMPNLEDVLQCGRNMLAAGYALYGSATMVVLTLGHGVNGFTLDPAVGEFILTHPKIQVPRRGRIYSINESLTKYWDKPTVEYVTDRKALNTENEEPYQARYVGSMVADIHRTLMYGGIFMYPASTKAPKGKLRLLYECNPMAMIMEQGGGMATTGTMPILDVKPESIHQRSPIVMGSADDVEDYLEFQPLMLRLFSPDVLFVILVTTGLDFTKALSINLQGVGRSTLNSDRILRCAASANLLVRGRCPSAALRRSTAALAKAMAPSDQSRRLSWSIAVYVDVEEVLNRLDIYSLPYV
;
A
#
# COMPACT_ATOMS: atom_id res chain seq x y z
N MET A 1 52.20 13.04 -48.19
CA MET A 1 53.47 12.28 -48.24
C MET A 1 53.37 11.21 -47.16
N ARG A 2 53.05 9.93 -47.49
CA ARG A 2 54.00 8.78 -47.63
C ARG A 2 55.10 8.78 -46.55
N ARG A 3 55.49 7.72 -45.84
CA ARG A 3 55.10 6.29 -45.64
C ARG A 3 56.13 5.72 -44.62
N PHE A 4 55.95 4.45 -44.21
CA PHE A 4 56.78 3.54 -43.36
C PHE A 4 56.31 3.44 -41.91
N GLU A 5 55.51 2.45 -41.48
CA GLU A 5 55.54 0.96 -41.58
C GLU A 5 56.63 0.25 -40.77
N ASP A 6 56.14 -0.43 -39.71
CA ASP A 6 56.41 -1.79 -39.24
C ASP A 6 57.79 -2.25 -38.73
N SER A 7 57.78 -2.78 -37.50
CA SER A 7 58.00 -4.22 -37.27
C SER A 7 57.60 -4.68 -35.85
N GLN A 8 56.60 -5.59 -35.80
CA GLN A 8 56.57 -6.88 -35.08
C GLN A 8 56.91 -6.94 -33.56
N LEU A 9 56.25 -7.71 -32.69
CA LEU A 9 55.18 -8.71 -32.79
C LEU A 9 54.75 -9.02 -31.34
N TRP A 10 53.43 -9.06 -31.12
CA TRP A 10 52.80 -9.71 -29.99
C TRP A 10 53.17 -11.20 -29.91
N ALA A 11 53.66 -11.68 -28.76
CA ALA A 11 53.40 -13.04 -28.28
C ALA A 11 53.72 -13.21 -26.78
N SER A 12 52.75 -13.80 -26.07
CA SER A 12 52.86 -14.47 -24.76
C SER A 12 52.54 -13.68 -23.48
N CYS A 13 51.24 -13.44 -23.30
CA CYS A 13 50.60 -13.54 -21.99
C CYS A 13 50.75 -14.97 -21.40
N ARG A 14 51.21 -15.07 -20.16
CA ARG A 14 50.69 -15.90 -19.03
C ARG A 14 51.82 -16.31 -18.06
N ARG A 15 51.96 -15.61 -16.94
CA ARG A 15 51.39 -16.03 -15.64
C ARG A 15 51.90 -15.15 -14.50
N LEU A 16 50.94 -14.67 -13.74
CA LEU A 16 51.03 -13.88 -12.51
C LEU A 16 51.77 -14.62 -11.39
N SER A 17 52.57 -13.90 -10.61
CA SER A 17 52.38 -13.84 -9.14
C SER A 17 53.15 -12.66 -8.54
N LYS A 18 52.60 -12.13 -7.44
CA LYS A 18 53.13 -11.10 -6.51
C LYS A 18 52.80 -9.64 -6.82
N SER A 19 51.77 -9.14 -6.14
CA SER A 19 51.97 -8.15 -5.05
C SER A 19 50.64 -7.83 -4.36
N GLN A 20 50.29 -8.61 -3.33
CA GLN A 20 49.59 -8.07 -2.16
C GLN A 20 50.59 -7.17 -1.44
N VAL A 21 50.21 -5.90 -1.28
CA VAL A 21 50.66 -4.88 -0.29
C VAL A 21 50.32 -3.55 -0.96
N SER A 22 49.60 -2.68 -0.26
CA SER A 22 49.12 -1.33 -0.63
C SER A 22 47.66 -1.14 -1.11
N VAL A 23 46.67 -1.73 -0.41
CA VAL A 23 45.27 -1.26 -0.50
C VAL A 23 44.58 -1.06 0.86
N GLU A 24 45.07 -1.63 1.96
CA GLU A 24 44.35 -1.56 3.26
C GLU A 24 44.57 -0.25 4.05
N LEU A 25 45.68 0.48 3.88
CA LEU A 25 45.95 1.66 4.72
C LEU A 25 45.18 2.95 4.32
N PHE A 26 44.70 3.07 3.09
CA PHE A 26 43.97 4.27 2.64
C PHE A 26 42.46 4.18 2.85
N GLY A 27 41.91 2.98 3.09
CA GLY A 27 40.48 2.76 3.36
C GLY A 27 40.07 3.13 4.79
N GLU A 28 40.92 2.83 5.77
CA GLU A 28 40.60 3.04 7.19
C GLU A 28 40.71 4.51 7.63
N LEU A 29 41.72 5.24 7.13
CA LEU A 29 41.88 6.68 7.42
C LEU A 29 40.73 7.52 6.84
N GLY A 30 40.19 7.15 5.67
CA GLY A 30 39.07 7.85 5.02
C GLY A 30 37.70 7.57 5.64
N GLN A 31 37.52 6.41 6.30
CA GLN A 31 36.30 6.09 7.03
C GLN A 31 36.31 6.70 8.43
N SER A 32 37.46 6.69 9.13
CA SER A 32 37.63 7.33 10.45
C SER A 32 37.40 8.84 10.40
N ALA A 33 38.00 9.53 9.42
CA ALA A 33 37.86 10.98 9.27
C ALA A 33 36.42 11.41 8.90
N ARG A 34 35.68 10.58 8.14
CA ARG A 34 34.26 10.81 7.83
C ARG A 34 33.34 10.52 9.01
N SER A 35 33.66 9.53 9.86
CA SER A 35 32.89 9.29 11.08
C SER A 35 33.12 10.38 12.12
N GLU A 36 34.35 10.89 12.25
CA GLU A 36 34.67 12.00 13.14
C GLU A 36 34.04 13.32 12.67
N SER A 37 34.05 13.62 11.36
CA SER A 37 33.42 14.85 10.85
C SER A 37 31.91 14.87 11.07
N VAL A 38 31.24 13.73 10.87
CA VAL A 38 29.80 13.57 11.09
C VAL A 38 29.46 13.62 12.59
N GLN A 39 30.28 13.01 13.45
CA GLN A 39 30.08 13.10 14.90
C GLN A 39 30.31 14.52 15.44
N THR A 40 31.26 15.27 14.87
CA THR A 40 31.55 16.65 15.25
C THR A 40 30.42 17.60 14.83
N GLU A 41 29.89 17.48 13.60
CA GLU A 41 28.71 18.24 13.16
C GLU A 41 27.48 17.96 14.05
N ILE A 42 27.19 16.68 14.33
CA ILE A 42 26.05 16.29 15.19
C ILE A 42 26.20 16.83 16.61
N MET A 43 27.42 16.94 17.15
CA MET A 43 27.68 17.51 18.47
C MET A 43 27.53 19.04 18.50
N ASP A 44 27.93 19.75 17.44
CA ASP A 44 27.79 21.22 17.36
C ASP A 44 26.34 21.68 17.18
N HIS A 45 25.50 20.92 16.47
CA HIS A 45 24.06 21.24 16.34
C HIS A 45 23.31 21.13 17.68
N ARG A 46 23.66 20.15 18.52
CA ARG A 46 23.06 20.01 19.86
C ARG A 46 23.39 21.19 20.77
N ARG A 47 24.60 21.74 20.69
CA ARG A 47 25.03 22.89 21.48
C ARG A 47 24.21 24.16 21.21
N ALA A 48 23.90 24.47 19.95
CA ALA A 48 23.11 25.67 19.61
C ALA A 48 21.65 25.56 20.09
N SER A 49 21.03 24.38 19.94
CA SER A 49 19.67 24.11 20.42
C SER A 49 19.58 24.17 21.94
N GLU A 50 20.56 23.60 22.66
CA GLU A 50 20.63 23.65 24.12
C GLU A 50 20.87 25.06 24.67
N GLN A 51 21.53 25.94 23.91
CA GLN A 51 21.85 27.30 24.32
C GLN A 51 20.70 28.29 24.11
N PHE A 52 19.95 28.17 23.01
CA PHE A 52 18.91 29.15 22.62
C PHE A 52 17.48 28.60 22.65
N GLY A 53 17.29 27.30 22.88
CA GLY A 53 15.98 26.64 22.82
C GLY A 53 15.40 26.51 21.39
N ILE A 54 16.14 26.97 20.38
CA ILE A 54 15.78 26.96 18.96
C ILE A 54 16.95 26.36 18.19
N ASP A 55 16.69 25.34 17.37
CA ASP A 55 17.68 24.77 16.46
C ASP A 55 17.89 25.70 15.24
N THR A 56 19.05 26.38 15.23
CA THR A 56 19.43 27.32 14.17
C THR A 56 19.85 26.64 12.86
N ASP A 57 20.09 25.32 12.85
CA ASP A 57 20.35 24.54 11.62
C ASP A 57 19.27 23.47 11.37
N SER A 58 18.02 23.81 11.68
CA SER A 58 16.90 22.89 11.48
C SER A 58 16.75 22.45 10.02
N ILE A 59 16.38 21.17 9.83
CA ILE A 59 16.17 20.60 8.50
C ILE A 59 14.72 20.88 8.06
N THR A 60 14.53 21.84 7.15
CA THR A 60 13.23 22.05 6.52
C THR A 60 12.90 20.93 5.53
N LEU A 61 11.60 20.73 5.24
CA LEU A 61 11.15 19.74 4.26
C LEU A 61 11.72 20.04 2.87
N THR A 62 11.79 21.31 2.48
CA THR A 62 12.43 21.72 1.22
C THR A 62 13.93 21.37 1.20
N ARG A 63 14.67 21.65 2.30
CA ARG A 63 16.08 21.24 2.42
C ARG A 63 16.22 19.72 2.37
N PHE A 64 15.33 18.98 3.01
CA PHE A 64 15.32 17.52 3.01
C PHE A 64 15.15 16.98 1.59
N VAL A 65 14.14 17.41 0.83
CA VAL A 65 13.90 16.93 -0.55
C VAL A 65 15.05 17.31 -1.47
N LEU A 66 15.58 18.53 -1.37
CA LEU A 66 16.77 18.95 -2.13
C LEU A 66 17.99 18.07 -1.83
N SER A 67 18.20 17.70 -0.56
CA SER A 67 19.30 16.81 -0.17
C SER A 67 19.16 15.41 -0.78
N LYS A 68 17.92 14.92 -0.96
CA LYS A 68 17.63 13.63 -1.61
C LYS A 68 17.80 13.72 -3.12
N GLN A 69 17.32 14.80 -3.73
CA GLN A 69 17.48 15.05 -5.17
C GLN A 69 18.96 15.01 -5.59
N ARG A 70 19.86 15.63 -4.81
CA ARG A 70 21.31 15.64 -5.10
C ARG A 70 21.95 14.25 -5.19
N LYS A 71 21.31 13.23 -4.61
CA LYS A 71 21.79 11.84 -4.65
C LYS A 71 21.33 11.06 -5.89
N ILE A 72 20.40 11.61 -6.67
CA ILE A 72 19.81 10.95 -7.84
C ILE A 72 20.42 11.54 -9.12
N PRO A 73 21.21 10.78 -9.88
CA PRO A 73 21.77 11.24 -11.15
C PRO A 73 20.67 11.67 -12.14
N GLY A 74 20.83 12.84 -12.73
CA GLY A 74 19.88 13.36 -13.74
C GLY A 74 18.61 14.00 -13.19
N ALA A 75 18.43 14.09 -11.87
CA ALA A 75 17.27 14.78 -11.28
C ALA A 75 17.40 16.31 -11.44
N ARG A 76 16.44 16.93 -12.16
CA ARG A 76 16.48 18.34 -12.59
C ARG A 76 15.74 19.34 -11.70
N GLY A 77 15.05 18.89 -10.65
CA GLY A 77 14.28 19.77 -9.77
C GLY A 77 12.77 19.64 -9.88
N ASP A 78 12.25 19.05 -10.97
CA ASP A 78 10.81 18.92 -11.23
C ASP A 78 10.04 18.33 -10.03
N PHE A 79 10.59 17.25 -9.44
CA PHE A 79 9.96 16.60 -8.29
C PHE A 79 9.94 17.51 -7.05
N THR A 80 11.04 18.23 -6.80
CA THR A 80 11.14 19.17 -5.69
C THR A 80 10.15 20.33 -5.84
N ASN A 81 9.98 20.84 -7.06
CA ASN A 81 8.98 21.87 -7.37
C ASN A 81 7.56 21.35 -7.12
N LEU A 82 7.25 20.12 -7.55
CA LEU A 82 5.95 19.50 -7.28
C LEU A 82 5.66 19.42 -5.78
N ILE A 83 6.60 18.92 -4.99
CA ILE A 83 6.45 18.82 -3.54
C ILE A 83 6.26 20.22 -2.94
N ASN A 84 7.07 21.21 -3.30
CA ASN A 84 6.91 22.58 -2.78
C ASN A 84 5.54 23.19 -3.12
N SER A 85 5.00 22.93 -4.32
CA SER A 85 3.63 23.32 -4.69
C SER A 85 2.58 22.67 -3.78
N ILE A 86 2.68 21.35 -3.55
CA ILE A 86 1.78 20.62 -2.64
C ILE A 86 1.88 21.21 -1.22
N LEU A 87 3.08 21.45 -0.70
CA LEU A 87 3.27 22.06 0.64
C LEU A 87 2.68 23.46 0.73
N THR A 88 2.71 24.23 -0.35
CA THR A 88 2.09 25.56 -0.40
C THR A 88 0.57 25.44 -0.29
N ALA A 89 -0.05 24.50 -1.01
CA ALA A 89 -1.47 24.19 -0.86
C ALA A 89 -1.80 23.75 0.58
N VAL A 90 -1.01 22.83 1.15
CA VAL A 90 -1.18 22.37 2.54
C VAL A 90 -1.12 23.53 3.53
N LYS A 91 -0.19 24.48 3.38
CA LYS A 91 -0.12 25.68 4.24
C LYS A 91 -1.36 26.56 4.12
N ALA A 92 -1.87 26.73 2.90
CA ALA A 92 -3.08 27.51 2.64
C ALA A 92 -4.33 26.83 3.26
N ILE A 93 -4.49 25.52 3.06
CA ILE A 93 -5.58 24.72 3.65
C ILE A 93 -5.49 24.76 5.19
N SER A 94 -4.30 24.51 5.74
CA SER A 94 -3.98 24.62 7.17
C SER A 94 -4.38 25.96 7.79
N SER A 95 -4.19 27.06 7.05
CA SER A 95 -4.63 28.41 7.46
C SER A 95 -6.15 28.55 7.40
N ALA A 96 -6.80 28.03 6.35
CA ALA A 96 -8.25 28.08 6.19
C ALA A 96 -8.97 27.26 7.28
N VAL A 97 -8.53 26.02 7.52
CA VAL A 97 -9.08 25.11 8.55
C VAL A 97 -9.05 25.75 9.94
N ARG A 98 -7.92 26.37 10.33
CA ARG A 98 -7.78 27.05 11.64
C ARG A 98 -8.72 28.24 11.84
N LYS A 99 -9.27 28.79 10.77
CA LYS A 99 -10.17 29.96 10.79
C LYS A 99 -11.57 29.61 10.29
N ALA A 100 -11.88 28.34 10.07
CA ALA A 100 -13.07 27.94 9.33
C ALA A 100 -14.38 28.47 9.93
N GLY A 101 -14.52 28.44 11.26
CA GLY A 101 -15.67 29.03 11.95
C GLY A 101 -15.74 30.55 11.88
N MET A 102 -14.60 31.25 11.87
CA MET A 102 -14.55 32.71 11.78
C MET A 102 -14.78 33.22 10.37
N ALA A 103 -14.33 32.46 9.37
CA ALA A 103 -14.43 32.79 7.95
C ALA A 103 -15.73 32.27 7.31
N ASN A 104 -16.68 31.75 8.11
CA ASN A 104 -17.95 31.17 7.65
C ASN A 104 -17.76 30.09 6.57
N LEU A 105 -16.68 29.30 6.73
CA LEU A 105 -16.33 28.17 5.86
C LEU A 105 -17.02 26.86 6.31
N TYR A 106 -17.74 26.88 7.44
CA TYR A 106 -18.60 25.79 7.86
C TYR A 106 -19.89 25.74 7.04
N GLY A 107 -20.45 24.54 6.97
CA GLY A 107 -21.70 24.26 6.26
C GLY A 107 -21.53 23.81 4.82
N MET A 108 -22.67 23.45 4.24
CA MET A 108 -22.75 22.89 2.89
C MET A 108 -22.51 23.97 1.84
N ASP A 109 -21.86 23.58 0.75
CA ASP A 109 -21.75 24.39 -0.47
C ASP A 109 -23.03 24.31 -1.33
N GLY A 110 -23.94 23.38 -1.00
CA GLY A 110 -25.18 23.15 -1.73
C GLY A 110 -25.05 22.17 -2.90
N THR A 111 -23.84 21.63 -3.10
CA THR A 111 -23.51 20.61 -4.10
C THR A 111 -23.35 19.23 -3.45
N THR A 112 -23.51 18.19 -4.26
CA THR A 112 -23.27 16.78 -3.87
C THR A 112 -22.14 16.27 -4.75
N ASN A 113 -21.10 15.67 -4.16
CA ASN A 113 -19.99 15.14 -4.94
C ASN A 113 -20.38 13.83 -5.66
N VAL A 114 -19.47 13.32 -6.48
CA VAL A 114 -19.66 12.12 -7.34
C VAL A 114 -19.90 10.83 -6.55
N GLN A 115 -19.78 10.93 -5.24
CA GLN A 115 -19.84 9.83 -4.29
C GLN A 115 -21.14 9.89 -3.47
N GLY A 116 -21.99 10.90 -3.72
CA GLY A 116 -23.26 11.11 -3.06
C GLY A 116 -23.14 11.79 -1.68
N GLU A 117 -21.97 12.36 -1.36
CA GLU A 117 -21.70 13.04 -0.09
C GLU A 117 -21.96 14.55 -0.26
N SER A 118 -22.54 15.20 0.76
CA SER A 118 -22.79 16.64 0.72
C SER A 118 -21.48 17.40 0.87
N VAL A 119 -21.16 18.23 -0.12
CA VAL A 119 -19.88 18.94 -0.20
C VAL A 119 -19.88 20.12 0.77
N LYS A 120 -18.85 20.23 1.60
CA LYS A 120 -18.64 21.41 2.44
C LYS A 120 -17.83 22.44 1.67
N LYS A 121 -18.04 23.73 1.98
CA LYS A 121 -17.32 24.82 1.30
C LYS A 121 -15.80 24.70 1.35
N ILE A 122 -15.30 24.13 2.45
CA ILE A 122 -13.87 23.92 2.66
C ILE A 122 -13.31 22.75 1.85
N ASP A 123 -14.14 21.77 1.45
CA ASP A 123 -13.75 20.71 0.51
C ASP A 123 -13.46 21.34 -0.86
N VAL A 124 -14.37 22.20 -1.34
CA VAL A 124 -14.20 22.97 -2.59
C VAL A 124 -12.94 23.83 -2.55
N LEU A 125 -12.76 24.61 -1.49
CA LEU A 125 -11.57 25.46 -1.32
C LEU A 125 -10.27 24.63 -1.33
N SER A 126 -10.26 23.50 -0.62
CA SER A 126 -9.08 22.64 -0.53
C SER A 126 -8.76 22.00 -1.87
N ASN A 127 -9.77 21.58 -2.62
CA ASN A 127 -9.62 21.05 -3.97
C ASN A 127 -9.04 22.10 -4.92
N GLU A 128 -9.61 23.32 -4.96
CA GLU A 128 -9.12 24.41 -5.80
C GLU A 128 -7.67 24.78 -5.48
N LEU A 129 -7.29 24.84 -4.20
CA LEU A 129 -5.92 25.11 -3.79
C LEU A 129 -4.95 24.03 -4.29
N MET A 130 -5.31 22.75 -4.15
CA MET A 130 -4.49 21.64 -4.63
C MET A 130 -4.34 21.67 -6.14
N VAL A 131 -5.45 21.75 -6.89
CA VAL A 131 -5.47 21.77 -8.36
C VAL A 131 -4.64 22.95 -8.89
N ASN A 132 -4.82 24.14 -8.34
CA ASN A 132 -4.11 25.34 -8.80
C ASN A 132 -2.60 25.27 -8.51
N MET A 133 -2.20 24.84 -7.30
CA MET A 133 -0.78 24.75 -6.94
C MET A 133 -0.06 23.65 -7.71
N ILE A 134 -0.70 22.49 -7.91
CA ILE A 134 -0.12 21.38 -8.68
C ILE A 134 -0.04 21.76 -10.16
N SER A 135 -1.08 22.36 -10.75
CA SER A 135 -1.06 22.81 -12.14
C SER A 135 0.01 23.88 -12.40
N SER A 136 0.20 24.81 -11.46
CA SER A 136 1.22 25.87 -11.56
C SER A 136 2.64 25.41 -11.20
N SER A 137 2.82 24.12 -10.84
CA SER A 137 4.15 23.54 -10.61
C SER A 137 4.94 23.31 -11.91
N PHE A 138 4.27 23.28 -13.07
CA PHE A 138 4.82 22.89 -14.38
C PHE A 138 5.35 21.46 -14.45
N THR A 139 4.91 20.57 -13.54
CA THR A 139 5.51 19.24 -13.36
C THR A 139 4.52 18.08 -13.44
N ALA A 140 3.23 18.35 -13.27
CA ALA A 140 2.16 17.35 -13.38
C ALA A 140 1.53 17.34 -14.78
N CYS A 141 1.08 16.18 -15.24
CA CYS A 141 0.31 16.02 -16.48
C CYS A 141 -1.15 15.62 -16.22
N LEU A 142 -1.41 14.81 -15.20
CA LEU A 142 -2.76 14.38 -14.82
C LEU A 142 -2.93 14.50 -13.31
N MET A 143 -4.15 14.81 -12.89
CA MET A 143 -4.54 14.77 -11.49
C MET A 143 -5.85 14.01 -11.31
N VAL A 144 -6.00 13.33 -10.18
CA VAL A 144 -7.27 12.75 -9.71
C VAL A 144 -7.53 13.27 -8.32
N SER A 145 -8.68 13.93 -8.15
CA SER A 145 -9.17 14.38 -6.85
C SER A 145 -10.31 13.49 -6.39
N GLU A 146 -10.54 13.40 -5.08
CA GLU A 146 -11.80 12.89 -4.54
C GLU A 146 -13.01 13.66 -5.07
N GLU A 147 -12.87 14.99 -5.23
CA GLU A 147 -13.97 15.93 -5.46
C GLU A 147 -14.32 16.12 -6.95
N ASP A 148 -13.48 15.62 -7.86
CA ASP A 148 -13.67 15.74 -9.31
C ASP A 148 -14.07 14.41 -9.93
N THR A 149 -15.12 14.42 -10.77
CA THR A 149 -15.63 13.22 -11.47
C THR A 149 -14.67 12.63 -12.48
N ASP A 150 -13.92 13.52 -13.14
CA ASP A 150 -13.10 13.18 -14.27
C ASP A 150 -11.63 13.47 -13.93
N VAL A 151 -10.73 12.81 -14.67
CA VAL A 151 -9.30 13.11 -14.58
C VAL A 151 -9.06 14.56 -15.01
N ILE A 152 -8.33 15.31 -14.20
CA ILE A 152 -7.96 16.69 -14.52
C ILE A 152 -6.67 16.66 -15.34
N GLU A 153 -6.76 17.00 -16.63
CA GLU A 153 -5.60 17.10 -17.51
C GLU A 153 -4.93 18.48 -17.38
N VAL A 154 -3.63 18.49 -17.07
CA VAL A 154 -2.80 19.69 -17.17
C VAL A 154 -2.36 19.83 -18.63
N THR A 155 -2.84 20.86 -19.31
CA THR A 155 -2.60 21.07 -20.74
C THR A 155 -1.59 22.19 -21.01
N GLY A 156 -1.05 22.20 -22.24
CA GLY A 156 -0.20 23.28 -22.74
C GLY A 156 1.17 23.36 -22.04
N PRO A 157 1.74 24.57 -21.87
CA PRO A 157 3.12 24.74 -21.39
C PRO A 157 3.31 24.36 -19.91
N LYS A 158 2.23 24.10 -19.18
CA LYS A 158 2.24 23.66 -17.78
C LYS A 158 2.37 22.14 -17.64
N GLN A 159 2.19 21.38 -18.72
CA GLN A 159 2.19 19.93 -18.67
C GLN A 159 3.59 19.39 -18.35
N GLY A 160 3.68 18.59 -17.28
CA GLY A 160 4.89 17.89 -16.89
C GLY A 160 4.80 16.38 -17.07
N LYS A 161 5.40 15.62 -16.15
CA LYS A 161 5.60 14.17 -16.27
C LYS A 161 5.10 13.34 -15.08
N TYR A 162 4.50 14.00 -14.09
CA TYR A 162 3.96 13.33 -12.91
C TYR A 162 2.44 13.24 -12.97
N VAL A 163 1.91 12.16 -12.41
CA VAL A 163 0.48 12.02 -12.12
C VAL A 163 0.30 12.15 -10.62
N VAL A 164 -0.66 12.98 -10.19
CA VAL A 164 -0.92 13.24 -8.77
C VAL A 164 -2.34 12.82 -8.42
N VAL A 165 -2.48 11.92 -7.46
CA VAL A 165 -3.78 11.54 -6.91
C VAL A 165 -3.89 12.11 -5.50
N PHE A 166 -5.03 12.70 -5.14
CA PHE A 166 -5.16 13.30 -3.82
C PHE A 166 -6.59 13.32 -3.30
N ASP A 167 -6.71 13.23 -1.99
CA ASP A 167 -7.89 13.62 -1.22
C ASP A 167 -7.56 15.00 -0.64
N PRO A 168 -8.24 16.07 -1.09
CA PRO A 168 -7.93 17.42 -0.65
C PRO A 168 -8.27 17.64 0.82
N LEU A 169 -9.28 16.93 1.37
CA LEU A 169 -9.73 17.12 2.74
C LEU A 169 -10.38 15.87 3.39
N ASP A 170 -9.55 14.89 3.77
CA ASP A 170 -9.96 13.69 4.50
C ASP A 170 -10.60 14.06 5.85
N GLY A 171 -11.70 13.37 6.15
CA GLY A 171 -12.40 13.53 7.42
C GLY A 171 -13.28 14.77 7.46
N SER A 172 -13.72 15.30 6.32
CA SER A 172 -14.59 16.49 6.22
C SER A 172 -15.81 16.46 7.15
N SER A 173 -16.36 15.26 7.44
CA SER A 173 -17.41 15.06 8.43
C SER A 173 -17.09 15.58 9.84
N ASN A 174 -15.81 15.62 10.22
CA ASN A 174 -15.31 16.07 11.52
C ASN A 174 -15.02 17.58 11.61
N ILE A 175 -15.24 18.34 10.53
CA ILE A 175 -14.90 19.77 10.50
C ILE A 175 -15.74 20.57 11.49
N ASP A 176 -17.06 20.37 11.50
CA ASP A 176 -17.97 21.19 12.30
C ASP A 176 -17.84 20.91 13.80
N CYS A 177 -17.29 19.76 14.18
CA CYS A 177 -16.98 19.40 15.57
C CYS A 177 -15.52 19.69 15.97
N CYS A 178 -14.77 20.40 15.12
CA CYS A 178 -13.35 20.71 15.32
C CYS A 178 -12.47 19.45 15.52
N GLY A 179 -12.85 18.33 14.92
CA GLY A 179 -12.05 17.13 14.91
C GLY A 179 -10.82 17.25 14.00
N SER A 180 -9.86 16.34 14.16
CA SER A 180 -8.71 16.27 13.27
C SER A 180 -9.12 15.78 11.88
N ILE A 181 -8.57 16.43 10.87
CA ILE A 181 -8.78 16.20 9.43
C ILE A 181 -7.44 16.24 8.70
N GLY A 182 -7.39 15.99 7.39
CA GLY A 182 -6.13 15.99 6.67
C GLY A 182 -6.23 16.14 5.17
N THR A 183 -5.10 16.06 4.48
CA THR A 183 -5.00 15.97 3.02
C THR A 183 -4.13 14.77 2.70
N ILE A 184 -4.49 13.95 1.72
CA ILE A 184 -3.74 12.75 1.33
C ILE A 184 -3.26 12.93 -0.11
N PHE A 185 -2.05 12.50 -0.44
CA PHE A 185 -1.56 12.56 -1.82
C PHE A 185 -0.61 11.40 -2.17
N GLY A 186 -0.69 10.95 -3.42
CA GLY A 186 0.22 10.01 -4.06
C GLY A 186 0.75 10.56 -5.38
N ILE A 187 2.00 10.24 -5.72
CA ILE A 187 2.68 10.73 -6.92
C ILE A 187 3.22 9.56 -7.72
N TYR A 188 2.82 9.48 -8.98
CA TYR A 188 3.31 8.50 -9.96
C TYR A 188 4.09 9.17 -11.07
N ALA A 189 4.94 8.40 -11.75
CA ALA A 189 5.46 8.80 -13.06
C ALA A 189 4.41 8.50 -14.15
N LYS A 190 4.34 9.35 -15.17
CA LYS A 190 3.68 9.02 -16.45
C LYS A 190 4.38 7.81 -17.09
N VAL A 191 3.60 6.83 -17.55
CA VAL A 191 4.12 5.56 -18.15
C VAL A 191 3.93 5.52 -19.66
N SER A 192 2.93 6.21 -20.19
CA SER A 192 2.66 6.30 -21.61
C SER A 192 3.77 7.07 -22.33
N SER A 193 4.04 6.75 -23.60
CA SER A 193 4.99 7.49 -24.43
C SER A 193 4.38 8.71 -25.13
N GLY A 194 3.06 8.69 -25.37
CA GLY A 194 2.31 9.72 -26.09
C GLY A 194 1.66 10.77 -25.19
N MET A 195 0.50 11.27 -25.60
CA MET A 195 -0.33 12.15 -24.75
C MET A 195 -0.73 11.43 -23.46
N PRO A 196 -0.82 12.16 -22.32
CA PRO A 196 -1.29 11.58 -21.07
C PRO A 196 -2.66 10.95 -21.25
N ASN A 197 -2.86 9.78 -20.66
CA ASN A 197 -4.13 9.05 -20.75
C ASN A 197 -4.41 8.25 -19.47
N LEU A 198 -5.55 7.57 -19.43
CA LEU A 198 -6.02 6.89 -18.23
C LEU A 198 -5.08 5.79 -17.71
N GLU A 199 -4.26 5.17 -18.57
CA GLU A 199 -3.23 4.19 -18.15
C GLU A 199 -2.17 4.83 -17.24
N ASP A 200 -1.89 6.12 -17.42
CA ASP A 200 -0.97 6.86 -16.55
C ASP A 200 -1.50 7.04 -15.12
N VAL A 201 -2.81 6.89 -14.93
CA VAL A 201 -3.48 7.01 -13.63
C VAL A 201 -3.73 5.63 -13.01
N LEU A 202 -4.20 4.66 -13.79
CA LEU A 202 -4.62 3.33 -13.31
C LEU A 202 -3.43 2.38 -13.08
N GLN A 203 -2.45 2.86 -12.33
CA GLN A 203 -1.26 2.12 -11.93
C GLN A 203 -1.45 1.46 -10.57
N CYS A 204 -0.83 0.29 -10.37
CA CYS A 204 -0.75 -0.33 -9.05
C CYS A 204 0.01 0.60 -8.08
N GLY A 205 -0.37 0.60 -6.80
CA GLY A 205 0.27 1.44 -5.77
C GLY A 205 1.78 1.22 -5.64
N ARG A 206 2.29 0.04 -6.02
CA ARG A 206 3.73 -0.26 -6.13
C ARG A 206 4.51 0.70 -7.04
N ASN A 207 3.86 1.33 -8.00
CA ASN A 207 4.50 2.24 -8.96
C ASN A 207 4.58 3.70 -8.46
N MET A 208 4.08 4.00 -7.26
CA MET A 208 4.22 5.34 -6.69
C MET A 208 5.69 5.69 -6.44
N LEU A 209 6.06 6.90 -6.84
CA LEU A 209 7.36 7.50 -6.53
C LEU A 209 7.41 8.03 -5.10
N ALA A 210 6.28 8.57 -4.64
CA ALA A 210 6.14 9.15 -3.32
C ALA A 210 4.67 9.18 -2.90
N ALA A 211 4.46 9.20 -1.59
CA ALA A 211 3.17 9.36 -0.97
C ALA A 211 3.31 10.14 0.33
N GLY A 212 2.28 10.90 0.67
CA GLY A 212 2.25 11.65 1.91
C GLY A 212 0.84 12.00 2.34
N TYR A 213 0.76 12.51 3.57
CA TYR A 213 -0.44 13.17 4.06
C TYR A 213 -0.07 14.38 4.91
N ALA A 214 -0.95 15.37 4.93
CA ALA A 214 -0.97 16.43 5.91
C ALA A 214 -2.03 16.13 6.97
N LEU A 215 -1.68 16.22 8.24
CA LEU A 215 -2.60 16.16 9.38
C LEU A 215 -2.84 17.59 9.89
N TYR A 216 -4.10 18.02 9.92
CA TYR A 216 -4.54 19.28 10.51
C TYR A 216 -5.13 19.00 11.91
N GLY A 217 -4.26 18.61 12.84
CA GLY A 217 -4.62 18.33 14.24
C GLY A 217 -4.29 19.48 15.17
N SER A 218 -3.91 19.16 16.41
CA SER A 218 -3.39 20.13 17.39
C SER A 218 -2.17 20.90 16.86
N ALA A 219 -1.34 20.24 16.06
CA ALA A 219 -0.33 20.84 15.20
C ALA A 219 -0.57 20.40 13.75
N THR A 220 -0.05 21.16 12.79
CA THR A 220 -0.03 20.70 11.40
C THR A 220 1.25 19.93 11.14
N MET A 221 1.10 18.70 10.66
CA MET A 221 2.21 17.84 10.29
C MET A 221 2.07 17.36 8.85
N VAL A 222 3.19 17.19 8.16
CA VAL A 222 3.27 16.46 6.89
C VAL A 222 4.10 15.22 7.12
N VAL A 223 3.55 14.05 6.79
CA VAL A 223 4.27 12.77 6.78
C VAL A 223 4.46 12.35 5.34
N LEU A 224 5.69 12.00 4.97
CA LEU A 224 6.09 11.76 3.58
C LEU A 224 7.03 10.54 3.49
N THR A 225 6.84 9.75 2.43
CA THR A 225 7.82 8.78 1.91
C THR A 225 8.19 9.10 0.48
N LEU A 226 9.48 8.91 0.15
CA LEU A 226 10.03 8.98 -1.20
C LEU A 226 10.48 7.59 -1.69
N GLY A 227 9.87 6.52 -1.17
CA GLY A 227 10.22 5.11 -1.46
C GLY A 227 11.36 4.53 -0.61
N HIS A 228 11.95 5.33 0.29
CA HIS A 228 13.06 4.92 1.16
C HIS A 228 12.87 5.43 2.60
N GLY A 229 11.85 4.88 3.27
CA GLY A 229 11.48 5.22 4.64
C GLY A 229 10.57 6.43 4.77
N VAL A 230 10.04 6.64 5.98
CA VAL A 230 9.01 7.64 6.29
C VAL A 230 9.59 8.74 7.19
N ASN A 231 9.23 10.00 6.94
CA ASN A 231 9.65 11.14 7.75
C ASN A 231 8.46 12.07 8.01
N GLY A 232 8.39 12.61 9.23
CA GLY A 232 7.37 13.57 9.65
C GLY A 232 7.95 14.95 9.91
N PHE A 233 7.25 15.97 9.42
CA PHE A 233 7.64 17.37 9.52
C PHE A 233 6.51 18.16 10.15
N THR A 234 6.81 19.01 11.14
CA THR A 234 5.82 19.86 11.80
C THR A 234 5.91 21.28 11.22
N LEU A 235 4.76 21.88 10.92
CA LEU A 235 4.68 23.27 10.49
C LEU A 235 5.01 24.18 11.66
N ASP A 236 6.02 25.03 11.50
CA ASP A 236 6.19 26.23 12.32
C ASP A 236 5.33 27.36 11.70
N PRO A 237 4.24 27.79 12.35
CA PRO A 237 3.37 28.82 11.80
C PRO A 237 3.99 30.22 11.78
N ALA A 238 5.02 30.47 12.60
CA ALA A 238 5.64 31.79 12.70
C ALA A 238 6.50 32.12 11.47
N VAL A 239 7.18 31.11 10.92
CA VAL A 239 8.01 31.24 9.71
C VAL A 239 7.36 30.63 8.47
N GLY A 240 6.35 29.78 8.63
CA GLY A 240 5.65 29.13 7.51
C GLY A 240 6.45 27.99 6.86
N GLU A 241 7.28 27.29 7.65
CA GLU A 241 8.15 26.20 7.18
C GLU A 241 7.85 24.88 7.89
N PHE A 242 7.99 23.78 7.16
CA PHE A 242 7.87 22.43 7.71
C PHE A 242 9.21 21.94 8.20
N ILE A 243 9.37 21.77 9.52
CA ILE A 243 10.62 21.37 10.16
C ILE A 243 10.61 19.87 10.44
N LEU A 244 11.70 19.18 10.13
CA LEU A 244 11.85 17.74 10.41
C LEU A 244 11.83 17.51 11.92
N THR A 245 10.76 16.90 12.41
CA THR A 245 10.56 16.59 13.83
C THR A 245 10.58 15.09 14.11
N HIS A 246 10.28 14.27 13.10
CA HIS A 246 10.17 12.82 13.22
C HIS A 246 10.95 12.13 12.10
N PRO A 247 12.29 12.02 12.20
CA PRO A 247 13.10 11.31 11.22
C PRO A 247 12.88 9.80 11.31
N LYS A 248 12.81 9.12 10.16
CA LYS A 248 12.76 7.65 10.06
C LYS A 248 11.67 7.01 10.93
N ILE A 249 10.43 7.45 10.76
CA ILE A 249 9.27 6.86 11.45
C ILE A 249 9.24 5.36 11.16
N GLN A 250 9.05 4.57 12.22
CA GLN A 250 8.87 3.12 12.17
C GLN A 250 7.61 2.76 12.95
N VAL A 251 6.74 1.97 12.34
CA VAL A 251 5.55 1.42 12.99
C VAL A 251 6.02 0.38 14.01
N PRO A 252 5.56 0.43 15.27
CA PRO A 252 5.80 -0.66 16.21
C PRO A 252 5.33 -2.00 15.63
N ARG A 253 6.09 -3.09 15.81
CA ARG A 253 5.71 -4.40 15.25
C ARG A 253 4.34 -4.91 15.73
N ARG A 254 4.00 -4.60 16.98
CA ARG A 254 2.71 -4.87 17.64
C ARG A 254 2.32 -3.65 18.46
N GLY A 255 1.04 -3.29 18.45
CA GLY A 255 0.48 -2.28 19.34
C GLY A 255 -0.60 -2.83 20.26
N ARG A 256 -1.34 -1.92 20.87
CA ARG A 256 -2.42 -2.23 21.83
C ARG A 256 -3.67 -1.40 21.57
N ILE A 257 -3.87 -1.01 20.31
CA ILE A 257 -4.97 -0.16 19.88
C ILE A 257 -5.62 -0.82 18.66
N TYR A 258 -6.94 -0.91 18.64
CA TYR A 258 -7.68 -1.18 17.42
C TYR A 258 -8.58 0.02 17.07
N SER A 259 -8.68 0.30 15.77
CA SER A 259 -9.43 1.43 15.23
C SER A 259 -10.39 0.97 14.17
N ILE A 260 -11.68 0.97 14.50
CA ILE A 260 -12.77 0.53 13.63
C ILE A 260 -14.10 1.17 14.07
N ASN A 261 -15.01 1.42 13.13
CA ASN A 261 -16.36 1.90 13.45
C ASN A 261 -17.29 0.76 13.91
N GLU A 262 -17.32 0.48 15.21
CA GLU A 262 -18.12 -0.61 15.78
C GLU A 262 -19.65 -0.50 15.57
N SER A 263 -20.18 0.66 15.18
CA SER A 263 -21.60 0.77 14.80
C SER A 263 -21.97 -0.11 13.59
N LEU A 264 -20.97 -0.56 12.83
CA LEU A 264 -21.12 -1.41 11.66
C LEU A 264 -21.01 -2.92 11.97
N THR A 265 -20.87 -3.32 13.24
CA THR A 265 -20.65 -4.73 13.65
C THR A 265 -21.63 -5.70 12.99
N LYS A 266 -22.92 -5.35 12.93
CA LYS A 266 -23.96 -6.20 12.32
C LYS A 266 -23.85 -6.42 10.81
N TYR A 267 -22.95 -5.68 10.15
CA TYR A 267 -22.75 -5.73 8.70
C TYR A 267 -21.38 -6.32 8.31
N TRP A 268 -20.51 -6.58 9.28
CA TRP A 268 -19.20 -7.18 9.02
C TRP A 268 -19.31 -8.67 8.72
N ASP A 269 -18.24 -9.20 8.13
CA ASP A 269 -18.07 -10.65 8.03
C ASP A 269 -17.73 -11.26 9.40
N LYS A 270 -17.90 -12.58 9.49
CA LYS A 270 -17.63 -13.35 10.71
C LYS A 270 -16.17 -13.21 11.17
N PRO A 271 -15.15 -13.32 10.30
CA PRO A 271 -13.74 -13.11 10.69
C PRO A 271 -13.46 -11.77 11.38
N THR A 272 -14.01 -10.67 10.85
CA THR A 272 -13.83 -9.34 11.44
C THR A 272 -14.46 -9.27 12.83
N VAL A 273 -15.68 -9.81 12.99
CA VAL A 273 -16.36 -9.84 14.30
C VAL A 273 -15.56 -10.66 15.31
N GLU A 274 -15.04 -11.80 14.90
CA GLU A 274 -14.22 -12.69 15.74
C GLU A 274 -12.91 -12.00 16.16
N TYR A 275 -12.17 -11.40 15.23
CA TYR A 275 -10.96 -10.64 15.55
C TYR A 275 -11.21 -9.51 16.54
N VAL A 276 -12.25 -8.68 16.33
CA VAL A 276 -12.57 -7.57 17.24
C VAL A 276 -13.02 -8.09 18.61
N THR A 277 -13.73 -9.22 18.66
CA THR A 277 -14.15 -9.84 19.91
C THR A 277 -12.96 -10.39 20.69
N ASP A 278 -12.02 -11.02 20.00
CA ASP A 278 -10.78 -11.53 20.55
C ASP A 278 -9.92 -10.40 21.15
N ARG A 279 -9.75 -9.29 20.42
CA ARG A 279 -8.99 -8.11 20.91
C ARG A 279 -9.62 -7.42 22.13
N LYS A 280 -10.89 -7.69 22.43
CA LYS A 280 -11.55 -7.23 23.67
C LYS A 280 -11.26 -8.11 24.87
N ALA A 281 -10.56 -9.24 24.70
CA ALA A 281 -10.13 -10.15 25.77
C ALA A 281 -11.27 -10.54 26.73
N LEU A 282 -12.51 -10.64 26.24
CA LEU A 282 -13.69 -10.85 27.09
C LEU A 282 -13.70 -12.23 27.76
N ASN A 283 -12.96 -13.19 27.19
CA ASN A 283 -12.95 -14.59 27.59
C ASN A 283 -11.57 -15.05 28.12
N THR A 284 -10.65 -14.12 28.40
CA THR A 284 -9.29 -14.43 28.88
C THR A 284 -9.02 -13.71 30.21
N GLU A 285 -8.71 -14.46 31.27
CA GLU A 285 -8.56 -13.89 32.63
C GLU A 285 -7.29 -13.05 32.80
N ASN A 286 -6.23 -13.32 32.03
CA ASN A 286 -4.90 -12.73 32.21
C ASN A 286 -4.45 -11.82 31.06
N GLU A 287 -5.25 -11.70 30.00
CA GLU A 287 -4.91 -10.83 28.86
C GLU A 287 -5.62 -9.49 29.00
N GLU A 288 -4.85 -8.42 28.87
CA GLU A 288 -5.42 -7.08 28.89
C GLU A 288 -5.99 -6.71 27.51
N PRO A 289 -7.20 -6.14 27.44
CA PRO A 289 -7.84 -5.80 26.18
C PRO A 289 -7.07 -4.70 25.42
N TYR A 290 -7.21 -4.71 24.10
CA TYR A 290 -6.75 -3.59 23.28
C TYR A 290 -7.64 -2.37 23.53
N GLN A 291 -7.05 -1.18 23.45
CA GLN A 291 -7.80 0.06 23.55
C GLN A 291 -8.51 0.37 22.23
N ALA A 292 -9.81 0.63 22.31
CA ALA A 292 -10.56 1.14 21.16
C ALA A 292 -10.25 2.63 20.93
N ARG A 293 -9.89 3.02 19.71
CA ARG A 293 -9.79 4.43 19.30
C ARG A 293 -10.32 4.58 17.89
N TYR A 294 -11.29 5.47 17.68
CA TYR A 294 -11.80 5.78 16.35
C TYR A 294 -12.14 7.25 16.28
N VAL A 295 -11.30 8.03 15.60
CA VAL A 295 -11.48 9.48 15.42
C VAL A 295 -12.49 9.75 14.31
N GLY A 296 -12.56 8.86 13.30
CA GLY A 296 -13.46 9.04 12.16
C GLY A 296 -12.89 9.89 11.03
N SER A 297 -11.58 10.21 11.09
CA SER A 297 -10.77 10.70 9.98
C SER A 297 -9.67 9.68 9.73
N MET A 298 -9.52 9.25 8.48
CA MET A 298 -8.52 8.24 8.10
C MET A 298 -7.12 8.72 8.43
N VAL A 299 -6.77 9.96 8.09
CA VAL A 299 -5.48 10.58 8.39
C VAL A 299 -5.19 10.56 9.88
N ALA A 300 -6.15 10.94 10.73
CA ALA A 300 -5.93 11.00 12.18
C ALA A 300 -5.75 9.61 12.80
N ASP A 301 -6.57 8.63 12.38
CA ASP A 301 -6.49 7.26 12.88
C ASP A 301 -5.22 6.55 12.40
N ILE A 302 -4.80 6.76 11.15
CA ILE A 302 -3.57 6.19 10.59
C ILE A 302 -2.33 6.86 11.18
N HIS A 303 -2.34 8.19 11.38
CA HIS A 303 -1.21 8.86 12.03
C HIS A 303 -0.96 8.30 13.44
N ARG A 304 -2.02 8.10 14.23
CA ARG A 304 -1.90 7.45 15.53
C ARG A 304 -1.38 6.02 15.41
N THR A 305 -1.88 5.25 14.46
CA THR A 305 -1.45 3.86 14.22
C THR A 305 0.04 3.81 13.83
N LEU A 306 0.50 4.73 13.00
CA LEU A 306 1.89 4.86 12.58
C LEU A 306 2.82 5.17 13.77
N MET A 307 2.38 6.01 14.70
CA MET A 307 3.19 6.47 15.84
C MET A 307 3.15 5.52 17.05
N TYR A 308 1.98 4.95 17.35
CA TYR A 308 1.75 4.15 18.57
C TYR A 308 1.60 2.65 18.30
N GLY A 309 1.56 2.24 17.04
CA GLY A 309 1.24 0.88 16.64
C GLY A 309 -0.25 0.55 16.84
N GLY A 310 -0.58 -0.70 16.56
CA GLY A 310 -1.93 -1.22 16.57
C GLY A 310 -2.47 -1.36 15.16
N ILE A 311 -3.79 -1.43 15.03
CA ILE A 311 -4.45 -1.74 13.76
C ILE A 311 -5.58 -0.76 13.45
N PHE A 312 -5.62 -0.27 12.22
CA PHE A 312 -6.73 0.44 11.62
C PHE A 312 -7.47 -0.48 10.65
N MET A 313 -8.80 -0.51 10.75
CA MET A 313 -9.65 -1.40 9.99
C MET A 313 -10.84 -0.63 9.39
N TYR A 314 -10.97 -0.73 8.08
CA TYR A 314 -12.17 -0.38 7.32
C TYR A 314 -12.52 -1.54 6.38
N PRO A 315 -13.01 -2.67 6.92
CA PRO A 315 -13.26 -3.87 6.14
C PRO A 315 -14.46 -3.70 5.20
N ALA A 316 -14.65 -4.68 4.33
CA ALA A 316 -15.88 -4.78 3.56
C ALA A 316 -17.07 -5.00 4.50
N SER A 317 -18.26 -4.60 4.07
CA SER A 317 -19.49 -4.88 4.80
C SER A 317 -20.61 -5.18 3.82
N THR A 318 -21.71 -5.76 4.30
CA THR A 318 -22.90 -5.99 3.47
C THR A 318 -23.49 -4.70 2.89
N LYS A 319 -23.25 -3.54 3.52
CA LYS A 319 -23.61 -2.21 3.01
C LYS A 319 -22.62 -1.66 1.99
N ALA A 320 -21.35 -2.01 2.11
CA ALA A 320 -20.27 -1.56 1.25
C ALA A 320 -19.35 -2.76 0.92
N PRO A 321 -19.76 -3.63 -0.02
CA PRO A 321 -19.04 -4.89 -0.30
C PRO A 321 -17.63 -4.67 -0.86
N LYS A 322 -17.38 -3.52 -1.49
CA LYS A 322 -16.06 -3.10 -1.98
C LYS A 322 -15.34 -2.15 -1.01
N GLY A 323 -15.76 -2.08 0.26
CA GLY A 323 -15.28 -1.09 1.22
C GLY A 323 -15.83 0.32 0.94
N LYS A 324 -15.46 1.28 1.81
CA LYS A 324 -15.85 2.70 1.67
C LYS A 324 -14.74 3.56 1.07
N LEU A 325 -13.50 3.35 1.50
CA LEU A 325 -12.35 4.18 1.15
C LEU A 325 -11.89 3.91 -0.28
N ARG A 326 -11.32 4.91 -0.95
CA ARG A 326 -10.96 4.89 -2.35
C ARG A 326 -9.50 4.49 -2.54
N LEU A 327 -9.30 3.63 -3.53
CA LEU A 327 -8.03 2.95 -3.74
C LEU A 327 -6.90 3.93 -4.06
N LEU A 328 -7.14 4.85 -5.00
CA LEU A 328 -6.08 5.70 -5.57
C LEU A 328 -5.57 6.77 -4.61
N TYR A 329 -6.46 7.49 -3.94
CA TYR A 329 -6.11 8.70 -3.19
C TYR A 329 -6.26 8.57 -1.67
N GLU A 330 -6.80 7.46 -1.15
CA GLU A 330 -6.84 7.16 0.29
C GLU A 330 -5.99 5.91 0.61
N CYS A 331 -6.36 4.76 0.05
CA CYS A 331 -5.76 3.47 0.40
C CYS A 331 -4.29 3.34 -0.02
N ASN A 332 -3.99 3.61 -1.30
CA ASN A 332 -2.64 3.44 -1.85
C ASN A 332 -1.62 4.35 -1.15
N PRO A 333 -1.83 5.68 -1.04
CA PRO A 333 -0.86 6.56 -0.39
C PRO A 333 -0.57 6.15 1.05
N MET A 334 -1.62 5.81 1.81
CA MET A 334 -1.50 5.39 3.20
C MET A 334 -0.81 4.02 3.34
N ALA A 335 -1.11 3.08 2.45
CA ALA A 335 -0.45 1.78 2.43
C ALA A 335 1.05 1.90 2.13
N MET A 336 1.45 2.78 1.20
CA MET A 336 2.87 3.02 0.91
C MET A 336 3.59 3.60 2.13
N ILE A 337 2.97 4.54 2.85
CA ILE A 337 3.54 5.08 4.08
C ILE A 337 3.65 3.99 5.16
N MET A 338 2.59 3.18 5.33
CA MET A 338 2.57 2.11 6.32
C MET A 338 3.67 1.07 6.07
N GLU A 339 3.77 0.56 4.84
CA GLU A 339 4.79 -0.43 4.47
C GLU A 339 6.21 0.14 4.54
N GLN A 340 6.43 1.39 4.12
CA GLN A 340 7.73 2.07 4.24
C GLN A 340 8.11 2.34 5.70
N GLY A 341 7.13 2.39 6.60
CA GLY A 341 7.31 2.44 8.04
C GLY A 341 7.52 1.06 8.69
N GLY A 342 7.50 -0.04 7.94
CA GLY A 342 7.64 -1.40 8.45
C GLY A 342 6.34 -2.05 8.94
N GLY A 343 5.18 -1.41 8.70
CA GLY A 343 3.86 -1.99 8.93
C GLY A 343 3.35 -2.79 7.72
N MET A 344 2.09 -3.18 7.77
CA MET A 344 1.39 -3.90 6.70
C MET A 344 0.09 -3.21 6.30
N ALA A 345 -0.33 -3.38 5.05
CA ALA A 345 -1.62 -2.91 4.55
C ALA A 345 -2.23 -3.91 3.55
N THR A 346 -3.45 -4.37 3.82
CA THR A 346 -4.11 -5.47 3.10
C THR A 346 -5.58 -5.16 2.85
N THR A 347 -6.15 -5.73 1.78
CA THR A 347 -7.60 -5.79 1.56
C THR A 347 -8.30 -6.80 2.48
N GLY A 348 -7.51 -7.61 3.20
CA GLY A 348 -7.93 -8.85 3.85
C GLY A 348 -7.57 -10.11 3.05
N THR A 349 -7.31 -9.95 1.75
CA THR A 349 -6.98 -11.07 0.84
C THR A 349 -5.68 -10.86 0.07
N MET A 350 -5.26 -9.62 -0.15
CA MET A 350 -4.01 -9.28 -0.85
C MET A 350 -3.47 -7.93 -0.37
N PRO A 351 -2.16 -7.64 -0.56
CA PRO A 351 -1.61 -6.34 -0.22
C PRO A 351 -2.25 -5.22 -1.03
N ILE A 352 -2.52 -4.07 -0.39
CA ILE A 352 -3.22 -2.94 -1.02
C ILE A 352 -2.48 -2.42 -2.26
N LEU A 353 -1.16 -2.28 -2.17
CA LEU A 353 -0.36 -1.71 -3.24
C LEU A 353 -0.30 -2.59 -4.50
N ASP A 354 -0.63 -3.87 -4.39
CA ASP A 354 -0.65 -4.83 -5.51
C ASP A 354 -1.99 -4.85 -6.27
N VAL A 355 -3.02 -4.19 -5.74
CA VAL A 355 -4.30 -4.07 -6.42
C VAL A 355 -4.15 -3.19 -7.67
N LYS A 356 -4.50 -3.74 -8.85
CA LYS A 356 -4.59 -2.97 -10.08
C LYS A 356 -5.92 -2.21 -10.13
N PRO A 357 -5.91 -0.86 -10.20
CA PRO A 357 -7.14 -0.08 -10.27
C PRO A 357 -7.90 -0.32 -11.59
N GLU A 358 -9.21 -0.50 -11.51
CA GLU A 358 -10.15 -0.62 -12.64
C GLU A 358 -10.82 0.72 -12.97
N SER A 359 -10.92 1.63 -11.99
CA SER A 359 -11.48 2.97 -12.17
C SER A 359 -10.86 3.97 -11.18
N ILE A 360 -10.95 5.26 -11.51
CA ILE A 360 -10.31 6.33 -10.72
C ILE A 360 -10.93 6.52 -9.33
N HIS A 361 -12.20 6.16 -9.15
CA HIS A 361 -12.92 6.21 -7.87
C HIS A 361 -13.20 4.81 -7.31
N GLN A 362 -12.42 3.80 -7.69
CA GLN A 362 -12.57 2.45 -7.16
C GLN A 362 -12.44 2.46 -5.63
N ARG A 363 -13.38 1.81 -4.94
CA ARG A 363 -13.31 1.57 -3.50
C ARG A 363 -12.56 0.28 -3.18
N SER A 364 -11.96 0.23 -2.00
CA SER A 364 -11.34 -0.97 -1.44
C SER A 364 -11.62 -1.11 0.05
N PRO A 365 -11.85 -2.34 0.55
CA PRO A 365 -11.64 -2.60 1.98
C PRO A 365 -10.16 -2.40 2.31
N ILE A 366 -9.88 -2.03 3.56
CA ILE A 366 -8.51 -1.85 4.00
C ILE A 366 -8.33 -2.20 5.47
N VAL A 367 -7.24 -2.89 5.76
CA VAL A 367 -6.73 -3.16 7.10
C VAL A 367 -5.25 -2.87 7.09
N MET A 368 -4.76 -2.04 8.01
CA MET A 368 -3.34 -1.68 8.06
C MET A 368 -2.87 -1.32 9.46
N GLY A 369 -1.56 -1.42 9.69
CA GLY A 369 -0.94 -1.06 10.95
C GLY A 369 0.31 -1.86 11.25
N SER A 370 0.52 -2.11 12.53
CA SER A 370 1.53 -3.01 13.07
C SER A 370 1.48 -4.38 12.39
N ALA A 371 2.63 -4.87 11.91
CA ALA A 371 2.72 -6.09 11.12
C ALA A 371 2.10 -7.30 11.84
N ASP A 372 2.44 -7.48 13.12
CA ASP A 372 1.97 -8.64 13.88
C ASP A 372 0.45 -8.56 14.14
N ASP A 373 -0.13 -7.36 14.32
CA ASP A 373 -1.59 -7.20 14.50
C ASP A 373 -2.36 -7.45 13.18
N VAL A 374 -1.79 -7.04 12.04
CA VAL A 374 -2.39 -7.30 10.73
C VAL A 374 -2.28 -8.78 10.37
N GLU A 375 -1.17 -9.44 10.72
CA GLU A 375 -1.01 -10.89 10.57
C GLU A 375 -2.05 -11.65 11.40
N ASP A 376 -2.20 -11.31 12.68
CA ASP A 376 -3.27 -11.85 13.55
C ASP A 376 -4.64 -11.70 12.87
N TYR A 377 -5.01 -10.49 12.39
CA TYR A 377 -6.28 -10.27 11.69
C TYR A 377 -6.45 -11.17 10.47
N LEU A 378 -5.39 -11.34 9.69
CA LEU A 378 -5.44 -12.16 8.49
C LEU A 378 -5.62 -13.66 8.85
N GLU A 379 -5.24 -14.13 10.04
CA GLU A 379 -5.39 -15.54 10.45
C GLU A 379 -6.86 -15.94 10.66
N PHE A 380 -7.71 -14.97 11.02
CA PHE A 380 -9.16 -15.17 11.06
C PHE A 380 -9.78 -15.30 9.66
N GLN A 381 -9.07 -14.89 8.61
CA GLN A 381 -9.59 -14.98 7.24
C GLN A 381 -9.60 -16.43 6.73
N PRO A 382 -10.61 -16.85 5.95
CA PRO A 382 -10.73 -18.23 5.50
C PRO A 382 -9.48 -18.75 4.77
N LEU A 383 -8.96 -19.90 5.21
CA LEU A 383 -7.75 -20.56 4.69
C LEU A 383 -7.74 -20.79 3.17
N MET A 384 -8.91 -20.86 2.52
CA MET A 384 -9.03 -21.06 1.07
C MET A 384 -8.45 -19.91 0.23
N LEU A 385 -8.13 -18.76 0.83
CA LEU A 385 -7.59 -17.60 0.11
C LEU A 385 -6.07 -17.45 0.19
N ARG A 386 -5.37 -18.27 1.00
CA ARG A 386 -3.93 -18.08 1.27
C ARG A 386 -2.98 -18.98 0.49
N LEU A 387 -3.41 -20.12 -0.05
CA LEU A 387 -2.44 -21.17 -0.42
C LEU A 387 -2.24 -21.48 -1.90
N PHE A 388 -3.12 -21.08 -2.82
CA PHE A 388 -3.03 -21.59 -4.19
C PHE A 388 -3.26 -20.53 -5.26
N SER A 389 -2.28 -20.37 -6.16
CA SER A 389 -2.53 -19.75 -7.46
C SER A 389 -3.60 -20.57 -8.21
N PRO A 390 -4.32 -20.00 -9.19
CA PRO A 390 -5.35 -20.70 -9.95
C PRO A 390 -4.87 -22.04 -10.53
N ASP A 391 -3.59 -22.10 -10.91
CA ASP A 391 -2.94 -23.30 -11.46
C ASP A 391 -2.76 -24.40 -10.40
N VAL A 392 -2.43 -24.05 -9.16
CA VAL A 392 -2.28 -25.03 -8.07
C VAL A 392 -3.64 -25.52 -7.59
N LEU A 393 -4.65 -24.64 -7.59
CA LEU A 393 -6.03 -25.03 -7.29
C LEU A 393 -6.56 -26.04 -8.32
N PHE A 394 -6.23 -25.83 -9.60
CA PHE A 394 -6.54 -26.77 -10.69
C PHE A 394 -5.83 -28.11 -10.50
N VAL A 395 -4.55 -28.10 -10.13
CA VAL A 395 -3.79 -29.33 -9.86
C VAL A 395 -4.37 -30.08 -8.66
N ILE A 396 -4.75 -29.41 -7.57
CA ILE A 396 -5.36 -30.06 -6.40
C ILE A 396 -6.70 -30.68 -6.78
N LEU A 397 -7.56 -29.95 -7.50
CA LEU A 397 -8.86 -30.46 -7.95
C LEU A 397 -8.72 -31.69 -8.87
N VAL A 398 -7.72 -31.70 -9.75
CA VAL A 398 -7.47 -32.81 -10.69
C VAL A 398 -6.76 -33.99 -10.02
N THR A 399 -5.88 -33.76 -9.05
CA THR A 399 -5.05 -34.81 -8.43
C THR A 399 -5.69 -35.47 -7.21
N THR A 400 -6.52 -34.75 -6.45
CA THR A 400 -7.18 -35.29 -5.25
C THR A 400 -8.50 -36.00 -5.55
N GLY A 401 -9.03 -35.87 -6.77
CA GLY A 401 -10.30 -36.50 -7.16
C GLY A 401 -11.47 -36.08 -6.28
N LEU A 402 -11.40 -34.89 -5.68
CA LEU A 402 -12.46 -34.34 -4.83
C LEU A 402 -13.72 -34.15 -5.68
N ASP A 403 -14.65 -35.08 -5.46
CA ASP A 403 -15.92 -35.20 -6.14
C ASP A 403 -16.76 -33.93 -5.87
N PHE A 404 -16.74 -32.99 -6.82
CA PHE A 404 -17.44 -31.70 -6.78
C PHE A 404 -18.93 -31.85 -6.38
N THR A 405 -19.47 -33.04 -6.63
CA THR A 405 -20.83 -33.47 -6.31
C THR A 405 -21.12 -33.58 -4.81
N LYS A 406 -20.15 -33.94 -3.96
CA LYS A 406 -20.33 -34.01 -2.49
C LYS A 406 -20.32 -32.63 -1.83
N ALA A 407 -19.45 -31.73 -2.30
CA ALA A 407 -19.39 -30.34 -1.82
C ALA A 407 -20.70 -29.58 -2.14
N LEU A 408 -21.33 -29.86 -3.29
CA LEU A 408 -22.61 -29.26 -3.66
C LEU A 408 -23.81 -29.86 -2.88
N SER A 409 -23.75 -31.15 -2.50
CA SER A 409 -24.85 -31.79 -1.75
C SER A 409 -24.99 -31.29 -0.31
N ILE A 410 -23.89 -30.84 0.31
CA ILE A 410 -23.89 -30.34 1.69
C ILE A 410 -24.50 -28.92 1.76
N ASN A 411 -24.49 -28.16 0.66
CA ASN A 411 -25.04 -26.80 0.61
C ASN A 411 -26.50 -26.71 0.12
N LEU A 412 -27.13 -27.85 -0.23
CA LEU A 412 -28.52 -27.90 -0.72
C LEU A 412 -29.52 -28.56 0.25
N GLN A 413 -29.10 -28.91 1.48
CA GLN A 413 -30.03 -29.34 2.53
C GLN A 413 -30.61 -28.17 3.37
N GLY A 414 -30.24 -26.92 3.08
CA GLY A 414 -30.73 -25.72 3.78
C GLY A 414 -31.75 -24.87 3.02
N VAL A 415 -32.13 -25.22 1.78
CA VAL A 415 -33.04 -24.38 0.97
C VAL A 415 -34.31 -25.15 0.65
N GLY A 416 -35.42 -24.64 1.18
CA GLY A 416 -36.76 -25.19 0.96
C GLY A 416 -37.09 -25.39 -0.51
N ARG A 417 -37.79 -26.48 -0.80
CA ARG A 417 -38.33 -26.83 -2.11
C ARG A 417 -39.26 -25.74 -2.63
N SER A 418 -38.78 -24.91 -3.54
CA SER A 418 -39.60 -24.37 -4.63
C SER A 418 -38.73 -23.75 -5.72
N THR A 419 -38.91 -24.26 -6.94
CA THR A 419 -38.54 -23.68 -8.24
C THR A 419 -37.04 -23.49 -8.54
N LEU A 420 -36.35 -24.58 -8.85
CA LEU A 420 -35.30 -24.57 -9.87
C LEU A 420 -35.31 -25.91 -10.62
N ASN A 421 -35.34 -25.83 -11.94
CA ASN A 421 -35.55 -26.94 -12.86
C ASN A 421 -34.30 -27.84 -12.90
N SER A 422 -34.21 -28.77 -11.94
CA SER A 422 -33.12 -29.72 -11.69
C SER A 422 -32.72 -30.56 -12.91
N ASP A 423 -33.64 -30.71 -13.87
CA ASP A 423 -33.49 -31.57 -15.03
C ASP A 423 -32.59 -31.01 -16.14
N ARG A 424 -32.33 -29.69 -16.16
CA ARG A 424 -31.39 -29.06 -17.11
C ARG A 424 -29.94 -29.08 -16.59
N ILE A 425 -29.77 -28.95 -15.28
CA ILE A 425 -28.45 -28.93 -14.62
C ILE A 425 -27.85 -30.34 -14.60
N LEU A 426 -28.67 -31.37 -14.34
CA LEU A 426 -28.26 -32.78 -14.41
C LEU A 426 -27.85 -33.22 -15.84
N ARG A 427 -28.46 -32.67 -16.90
CA ARG A 427 -28.08 -32.99 -18.29
C ARG A 427 -26.74 -32.34 -18.70
N CYS A 428 -26.43 -31.14 -18.20
CA CYS A 428 -25.10 -30.53 -18.39
C CYS A 428 -24.00 -31.29 -17.63
N ALA A 429 -24.29 -31.74 -16.40
CA ALA A 429 -23.36 -32.55 -15.60
C ALA A 429 -23.10 -33.95 -16.22
N ALA A 430 -24.11 -34.57 -16.84
CA ALA A 430 -23.95 -35.84 -17.56
C ALA A 430 -23.08 -35.71 -18.82
N SER A 431 -23.15 -34.55 -19.50
CA SER A 431 -22.32 -34.25 -20.69
C SER A 431 -20.85 -34.02 -20.32
N ALA A 432 -20.57 -33.45 -19.14
CA ALA A 432 -19.21 -33.28 -18.63
C ALA A 432 -18.58 -34.59 -18.14
N ASN A 433 -19.37 -35.53 -17.60
CA ASN A 433 -18.89 -36.83 -17.15
C ASN A 433 -18.45 -37.78 -18.29
N LEU A 434 -18.95 -37.56 -19.51
CA LEU A 434 -18.50 -38.29 -20.71
C LEU A 434 -17.12 -37.85 -21.22
N LEU A 435 -16.61 -36.69 -20.77
CA LEU A 435 -15.25 -36.23 -21.08
C LEU A 435 -14.19 -36.82 -20.13
N VAL A 436 -14.58 -37.36 -18.97
CA VAL A 436 -13.65 -37.87 -17.96
C VAL A 436 -13.62 -39.40 -17.91
N ARG A 437 -14.65 -40.10 -18.39
CA ARG A 437 -14.65 -41.58 -18.50
C ARG A 437 -14.55 -42.01 -19.95
N GLY A 438 -13.32 -42.28 -20.37
CA GLY A 438 -12.88 -42.40 -21.76
C GLY A 438 -13.71 -43.31 -22.67
N ARG A 439 -14.13 -42.72 -23.80
CA ARG A 439 -14.09 -43.32 -25.16
C ARG A 439 -13.96 -42.18 -26.17
N CYS A 440 -12.73 -41.78 -26.51
CA CYS A 440 -12.46 -41.06 -27.75
C CYS A 440 -11.12 -41.55 -28.33
N PRO A 441 -11.10 -42.18 -29.51
CA PRO A 441 -9.89 -42.67 -30.13
C PRO A 441 -9.30 -41.57 -31.01
N SER A 442 -8.15 -41.00 -30.65
CA SER A 442 -7.24 -40.48 -31.67
C SER A 442 -5.83 -40.32 -31.13
N ALA A 443 -4.86 -40.70 -31.97
CA ALA A 443 -3.43 -40.70 -31.71
C ALA A 443 -2.80 -39.30 -31.45
N ALA A 444 -3.61 -38.26 -31.23
CA ALA A 444 -3.15 -36.90 -30.97
C ALA A 444 -2.75 -36.68 -29.49
N LEU A 445 -3.49 -37.23 -28.53
CA LEU A 445 -3.23 -37.01 -27.09
C LEU A 445 -1.94 -37.69 -26.60
N ARG A 446 -1.54 -38.81 -27.23
CA ARG A 446 -0.27 -39.50 -26.95
C ARG A 446 0.95 -38.79 -27.54
N ARG A 447 0.78 -37.99 -28.60
CA ARG A 447 1.87 -37.18 -29.17
C ARG A 447 2.16 -35.95 -28.30
N SER A 448 1.13 -35.36 -27.69
CA SER A 448 1.28 -34.17 -26.83
C SER A 448 1.94 -34.49 -25.48
N THR A 449 1.63 -35.63 -24.86
CA THR A 449 2.27 -36.07 -23.60
C THR A 449 3.71 -36.53 -23.79
N ALA A 450 4.04 -37.17 -24.93
CA ALA A 450 5.41 -37.53 -25.28
C ALA A 450 6.28 -36.31 -25.66
N ALA A 451 5.68 -35.27 -26.27
CA ALA A 451 6.37 -34.01 -26.57
C ALA A 451 6.67 -33.20 -25.30
N LEU A 452 5.75 -33.15 -24.33
CA LEU A 452 5.96 -32.48 -23.04
C LEU A 452 7.06 -33.18 -22.21
N ALA A 453 7.05 -34.52 -22.16
CA ALA A 453 8.05 -35.30 -21.44
C ALA A 453 9.46 -35.17 -22.05
N LYS A 454 9.56 -34.96 -23.38
CA LYS A 454 10.84 -34.76 -24.08
C LYS A 454 11.37 -33.32 -23.97
N ALA A 455 10.48 -32.35 -23.78
CA ALA A 455 10.83 -30.94 -23.53
C ALA A 455 11.29 -30.66 -22.08
N MET A 456 10.94 -31.54 -21.14
CA MET A 456 11.25 -31.40 -19.71
C MET A 456 12.44 -32.25 -19.23
N ALA A 457 13.20 -32.88 -20.13
CA ALA A 457 14.42 -33.61 -19.79
C ALA A 457 15.62 -32.64 -19.74
N PRO A 458 16.26 -32.40 -18.57
CA PRO A 458 17.42 -31.51 -18.49
C PRO A 458 18.67 -32.23 -19.01
N SER A 459 19.34 -31.64 -20.00
CA SER A 459 20.68 -32.02 -20.45
C SER A 459 21.75 -31.26 -19.66
N ASP A 460 21.84 -31.42 -18.35
CA ASP A 460 23.09 -31.13 -17.63
C ASP A 460 23.06 -31.72 -16.21
N GLN A 461 24.13 -32.42 -15.84
CA GLN A 461 24.19 -33.31 -14.68
C GLN A 461 24.75 -32.63 -13.42
N SER A 462 24.53 -31.31 -13.26
CA SER A 462 25.18 -30.53 -12.20
C SER A 462 24.24 -29.52 -11.51
N ARG A 463 23.15 -30.00 -10.89
CA ARG A 463 22.44 -29.32 -9.78
C ARG A 463 21.34 -30.24 -9.20
N ARG A 464 21.76 -31.30 -8.52
CA ARG A 464 20.94 -32.03 -7.56
C ARG A 464 21.25 -31.51 -6.17
N LEU A 465 20.56 -30.47 -5.73
CA LEU A 465 20.40 -30.15 -4.31
C LEU A 465 19.09 -29.38 -4.10
N SER A 466 18.34 -29.85 -3.10
CA SER A 466 17.17 -29.24 -2.46
C SER A 466 15.90 -28.99 -3.28
N TRP A 467 15.19 -30.06 -3.66
CA TRP A 467 13.72 -30.08 -3.71
C TRP A 467 13.23 -31.43 -3.19
N SER A 468 13.24 -31.56 -1.87
CA SER A 468 12.62 -32.65 -1.14
C SER A 468 12.06 -32.04 0.15
N ILE A 469 10.92 -31.37 0.04
CA ILE A 469 10.07 -31.09 1.19
C ILE A 469 8.84 -31.97 0.99
N ALA A 470 8.71 -32.92 1.90
CA ALA A 470 7.62 -33.86 2.00
C ALA A 470 6.30 -33.13 2.22
N VAL A 471 5.36 -33.29 1.28
CA VAL A 471 3.94 -33.04 1.54
C VAL A 471 3.38 -34.33 2.13
N TYR A 472 3.57 -34.48 3.43
CA TYR A 472 2.76 -35.34 4.29
C TYR A 472 2.10 -34.38 5.29
N VAL A 473 0.99 -33.79 4.86
CA VAL A 473 0.08 -33.10 5.77
C VAL A 473 -1.01 -34.11 6.08
N ASP A 474 -1.05 -34.53 7.34
CA ASP A 474 -2.02 -35.47 7.85
C ASP A 474 -3.42 -34.84 7.76
N VAL A 475 -4.24 -35.36 6.84
CA VAL A 475 -5.57 -34.83 6.52
C VAL A 475 -6.50 -34.92 7.74
N GLU A 476 -6.20 -35.81 8.69
CA GLU A 476 -6.94 -35.95 9.95
C GLU A 476 -6.79 -34.73 10.88
N GLU A 477 -5.62 -34.07 10.92
CA GLU A 477 -5.41 -32.92 11.80
C GLU A 477 -6.13 -31.66 11.28
N VAL A 478 -6.22 -31.52 9.95
CA VAL A 478 -7.00 -30.46 9.29
C VAL A 478 -8.50 -30.67 9.48
N LEU A 479 -8.96 -31.92 9.50
CA LEU A 479 -10.37 -32.26 9.74
C LEU A 479 -10.75 -32.13 11.23
N ASN A 480 -9.84 -32.43 12.16
CA ASN A 480 -10.08 -32.27 13.60
C ASN A 480 -10.11 -30.79 14.05
N ARG A 481 -9.41 -29.88 13.35
CA ARG A 481 -9.50 -28.42 13.60
C ARG A 481 -10.76 -27.76 13.06
N LEU A 482 -11.63 -28.48 12.33
CA LEU A 482 -12.89 -27.96 11.78
C LEU A 482 -14.10 -28.08 12.74
N ASP A 483 -13.90 -28.57 13.97
CA ASP A 483 -14.90 -28.62 15.06
C ASP A 483 -16.35 -28.96 14.61
N ILE A 484 -16.51 -30.11 13.95
CA ILE A 484 -17.82 -30.63 13.47
C ILE A 484 -18.50 -31.54 14.51
N TYR A 485 -18.05 -31.59 15.77
CA TYR A 485 -18.66 -32.45 16.79
C TYR A 485 -18.80 -31.78 18.17
N SER A 486 -19.74 -30.84 18.29
CA SER A 486 -20.38 -30.57 19.59
C SER A 486 -21.75 -29.89 19.43
N LEU A 487 -22.78 -30.70 19.19
CA LEU A 487 -24.16 -30.36 19.56
C LEU A 487 -24.59 -31.37 20.63
N PRO A 488 -24.85 -30.97 21.89
CA PRO A 488 -25.54 -31.85 22.81
C PRO A 488 -27.00 -31.94 22.37
N TYR A 489 -27.47 -33.17 22.22
CA TYR A 489 -28.88 -33.53 22.24
C TYR A 489 -29.56 -32.85 23.45
N VAL A 490 -30.55 -31.99 23.20
CA VAL A 490 -31.99 -32.10 23.53
C VAL A 490 -32.71 -30.88 22.94
#